data_AF-A0A0B3AT65-F1
#
_entry.id   AF-A0A0B3AT65-F1
#
_cell.length_a   1.000
_cell.length_b   1.000
_cell.length_c   1.000
_cell.angle_alpha   90.00
_cell.angle_beta   90.00
_cell.angle_gamma   90.00
#
_symmetry.space_group_name_H-M   'P 1'
#
loop_
_entity.id
_entity.type
_entity.pdbx_description
1 polymer ?
#
loop_
_entity_poly.entity_id
_entity_poly.type
_entity_poly.pdbx_seq_one_letter_code
_entity_poly.pdbx_strand_id
1 'polypeptide(L)'
;MKKRLLILLLVLLLPAAQAHEGNDAYDPLGMWRVVGFGVIILALFALDALCFSHHISEFRKKVLFIATAACVLAVTAYIVGSTVLLNIASSTRGPVHWHADYEIWDCGQRVELVDPTGLSNRIGSSSFHEHNDDRIHVEGPVMSPENANLQEFFSVVDGELSQDAIRIPAQGGMVERANGQDCDGQPAVLQAFLLRVLNPDDRNGWLYSQQKLDDFAQYVLAPQEQVPPGDCIIIEFGPEKGRTEHLCETYRVAKERGELNGG
;
A
#
# COMPACT_ATOMS: atom_id res chain seq x y z
N MET A 1 -8.72 -36.05 28.53
CA MET A 1 -8.32 -35.73 27.14
C MET A 1 -8.82 -34.36 26.66
N LYS A 2 -10.09 -33.99 26.82
CA LYS A 2 -10.64 -32.71 26.29
C LYS A 2 -9.95 -31.42 26.78
N LYS A 3 -9.54 -31.35 28.06
CA LYS A 3 -8.85 -30.16 28.63
C LYS A 3 -7.42 -29.93 28.09
N ARG A 4 -6.70 -31.00 27.70
CA ARG A 4 -5.32 -30.89 27.17
C ARG A 4 -5.28 -30.45 25.70
N LEU A 5 -6.29 -30.84 24.92
CA LEU A 5 -6.41 -30.44 23.51
C LEU A 5 -6.73 -28.94 23.36
N LEU A 6 -7.52 -28.38 24.28
CA LEU A 6 -7.89 -26.96 24.29
C LEU A 6 -6.73 -26.04 24.71
N ILE A 7 -5.90 -26.47 25.65
CA ILE A 7 -4.68 -25.76 26.05
C ILE A 7 -3.68 -25.73 24.88
N LEU A 8 -3.57 -26.83 24.12
CA LEU A 8 -2.74 -26.88 22.91
C LEU A 8 -3.23 -25.88 21.83
N LEU A 9 -4.56 -25.75 21.67
CA LEU A 9 -5.20 -24.82 20.73
C LEU A 9 -5.01 -23.34 21.12
N LEU A 10 -5.02 -23.04 22.42
CA LEU A 10 -4.75 -21.69 22.94
C LEU A 10 -3.28 -21.28 22.75
N VAL A 11 -2.34 -22.22 22.91
CA VAL A 11 -0.90 -21.96 22.72
C VAL A 11 -0.57 -21.73 21.25
N LEU A 12 -1.33 -22.32 20.33
CA LEU A 12 -1.21 -22.10 18.89
C LEU A 12 -1.69 -20.71 18.41
N LEU A 13 -2.40 -19.94 19.25
CA LEU A 13 -2.86 -18.57 18.93
C LEU A 13 -1.86 -17.47 19.34
N LEU A 14 -0.82 -17.81 20.13
CA LEU A 14 0.22 -16.87 20.57
C LEU A 14 1.12 -16.31 19.45
N PRO A 15 1.42 -17.01 18.34
CA PRO A 15 2.29 -16.47 17.30
C PRO A 15 1.61 -15.41 16.40
N ALA A 16 0.29 -15.27 16.44
CA ALA A 16 -0.44 -14.38 15.52
C ALA A 16 -0.41 -12.89 15.93
N ALA A 17 0.18 -12.54 17.09
CA ALA A 17 0.28 -11.15 17.57
C ALA A 17 1.47 -10.37 16.98
N GLN A 18 2.22 -10.95 16.04
CA GLN A 18 3.27 -10.26 15.29
C GLN A 18 2.93 -10.25 13.80
N ALA A 19 2.13 -9.26 13.38
CA ALA A 19 2.00 -8.93 11.97
C ALA A 19 1.79 -7.42 11.81
N HIS A 20 2.85 -6.77 11.35
CA HIS A 20 2.89 -5.49 10.64
C HIS A 20 2.66 -4.16 11.36
N GLU A 21 3.39 -3.19 10.79
CA GLU A 21 3.69 -1.83 11.21
C GLU A 21 2.42 -0.98 11.32
N GLY A 22 2.07 -0.61 12.54
CA GLY A 22 1.24 0.56 12.80
C GLY A 22 2.14 1.79 12.90
N ASN A 23 1.61 2.96 12.54
CA ASN A 23 2.31 4.21 12.83
C ASN A 23 2.36 4.41 14.35
N ASP A 24 3.57 4.29 14.92
CA ASP A 24 3.82 4.32 16.38
C ASP A 24 3.21 5.55 17.09
N ALA A 25 2.99 6.66 16.38
CA ALA A 25 2.40 7.87 16.95
C ALA A 25 0.90 7.76 17.23
N TYR A 26 0.15 6.98 16.43
CA TYR A 26 -1.32 6.91 16.50
C TYR A 26 -1.83 5.53 16.94
N ASP A 27 -0.94 4.53 16.96
CA ASP A 27 -1.18 3.19 17.47
C ASP A 27 -0.01 2.72 18.36
N PRO A 28 0.21 3.38 19.51
CA PRO A 28 1.43 3.20 20.31
C PRO A 28 1.58 1.82 20.92
N LEU A 29 0.47 1.09 21.11
CA LEU A 29 0.50 -0.28 21.61
C LEU A 29 0.53 -1.31 20.49
N GLY A 30 0.24 -0.91 19.24
CA GLY A 30 0.02 -1.80 18.11
C GLY A 30 -1.33 -2.52 18.19
N MET A 31 -2.21 -2.29 17.23
CA MET A 31 -3.58 -2.81 17.17
C MET A 31 -3.58 -4.33 17.30
N TRP A 32 -2.72 -5.00 16.54
CA TRP A 32 -2.60 -6.46 16.58
C TRP A 32 -2.10 -6.99 17.92
N ARG A 33 -1.25 -6.25 18.63
CA ARG A 33 -0.80 -6.62 19.98
C ARG A 33 -1.94 -6.47 20.97
N VAL A 34 -2.70 -5.38 20.92
CA VAL A 34 -3.88 -5.16 21.77
C VAL A 34 -4.93 -6.23 21.54
N VAL A 35 -5.23 -6.55 20.27
CA VAL A 35 -6.13 -7.65 19.90
C VAL A 35 -5.60 -8.98 20.42
N GLY A 36 -4.31 -9.26 20.20
CA GLY A 36 -3.65 -10.48 20.67
C GLY A 36 -3.76 -10.66 22.19
N PHE A 37 -3.44 -9.63 22.97
CA PHE A 37 -3.59 -9.67 24.43
C PHE A 37 -5.04 -9.85 24.86
N GLY A 38 -5.98 -9.16 24.21
CA GLY A 38 -7.41 -9.34 24.44
C GLY A 38 -7.86 -10.78 24.24
N VAL A 39 -7.48 -11.39 23.11
CA VAL A 39 -7.79 -12.80 22.80
C VAL A 39 -7.20 -13.74 23.86
N ILE A 40 -5.95 -13.54 24.27
CA ILE A 40 -5.31 -14.36 25.31
C ILE A 40 -6.08 -14.24 26.63
N ILE A 41 -6.42 -13.03 27.07
CA ILE A 41 -7.17 -12.78 28.31
C ILE A 41 -8.54 -13.47 28.26
N LEU A 42 -9.28 -13.30 27.15
CA LEU A 42 -10.58 -13.93 26.97
C LEU A 42 -10.49 -15.46 26.97
N ALA A 43 -9.44 -16.00 26.36
CA ALA A 43 -9.22 -17.43 26.33
C ALA A 43 -8.84 -17.98 27.72
N LEU A 44 -8.10 -17.24 28.54
CA LEU A 44 -7.86 -17.55 29.95
C LEU A 44 -9.15 -17.53 30.77
N PHE A 45 -10.04 -16.55 30.57
CA PHE A 45 -11.35 -16.52 31.24
C PHE A 45 -12.24 -17.70 30.83
N ALA A 46 -12.22 -18.08 29.55
CA ALA A 46 -12.93 -19.26 29.07
C ALA A 46 -12.37 -20.55 29.68
N LEU A 47 -11.03 -20.68 29.75
CA LEU A 47 -10.38 -21.81 30.42
C LEU A 47 -10.74 -21.89 31.90
N ASP A 48 -10.76 -20.76 32.60
CA ASP A 48 -11.16 -20.68 34.00
C ASP A 48 -12.61 -21.18 34.18
N ALA A 49 -13.54 -20.64 33.39
CA ALA A 49 -14.94 -21.04 33.40
C ALA A 49 -15.12 -22.54 33.13
N LEU A 50 -14.37 -23.10 32.17
CA LEU A 50 -14.44 -24.53 31.84
C LEU A 50 -13.84 -25.43 32.92
N CYS A 51 -12.70 -25.02 33.50
CA CYS A 51 -12.02 -25.80 34.53
C CYS A 51 -12.84 -25.93 35.82
N PHE A 52 -13.61 -24.89 36.17
CA PHE A 52 -14.40 -24.80 37.40
C PHE A 52 -15.92 -24.83 37.18
N SER A 53 -16.37 -25.19 35.98
CA SER A 53 -17.78 -25.21 35.56
C SER A 53 -18.72 -25.95 36.50
N HIS A 54 -18.26 -27.01 37.17
CA HIS A 54 -19.07 -27.81 38.09
C HIS A 54 -19.23 -27.21 39.50
N HIS A 55 -18.41 -26.23 39.89
CA HIS A 55 -18.39 -25.65 41.25
C HIS A 55 -18.18 -24.12 41.26
N ILE A 56 -18.66 -23.43 40.23
CA ILE A 56 -18.50 -21.98 40.13
C ILE A 56 -19.58 -21.25 40.95
N SER A 57 -19.17 -20.43 41.92
CA SER A 57 -20.09 -19.62 42.72
C SER A 57 -20.75 -18.52 41.89
N GLU A 58 -21.95 -18.08 42.27
CA GLU A 58 -22.66 -16.98 41.61
C GLU A 58 -21.83 -15.69 41.57
N PHE A 59 -21.07 -15.42 42.63
CA PHE A 59 -20.14 -14.29 42.66
C PHE A 59 -19.08 -14.40 41.55
N ARG A 60 -18.46 -15.58 41.40
CA ARG A 60 -17.41 -15.80 40.39
C ARG A 60 -17.97 -15.72 38.97
N LYS A 61 -19.20 -16.20 38.73
CA LYS A 61 -19.88 -16.03 37.43
C LYS A 61 -20.03 -14.55 37.06
N LYS A 62 -20.50 -13.73 38.01
CA LYS A 62 -20.64 -12.28 37.81
C LYS A 62 -19.30 -11.61 37.54
N VAL A 63 -18.26 -11.97 38.29
CA VAL A 63 -16.89 -11.44 38.07
C VAL A 63 -16.37 -11.80 36.69
N LEU A 64 -16.45 -13.07 36.27
CA LEU A 64 -15.99 -13.49 34.94
C LEU A 64 -16.76 -12.79 33.82
N PHE A 65 -18.08 -12.63 33.97
CA PHE A 65 -18.91 -11.91 33.01
C PHE A 65 -18.48 -10.44 32.90
N ILE A 66 -18.36 -9.74 34.02
CA ILE A 66 -17.94 -8.33 34.05
C ILE A 66 -16.52 -8.18 33.48
N ALA A 67 -15.58 -9.05 33.85
CA ALA A 67 -14.21 -9.01 33.35
C ALA A 67 -14.14 -9.27 31.83
N THR A 68 -14.93 -10.22 31.34
CA THR A 68 -15.07 -10.49 29.90
C THR A 68 -15.63 -9.28 29.17
N ALA A 69 -16.73 -8.71 29.66
CA ALA A 69 -17.34 -7.52 29.07
C ALA A 69 -16.38 -6.33 29.07
N ALA A 70 -15.69 -6.09 30.19
CA ALA A 70 -14.71 -5.02 30.31
C ALA A 70 -13.53 -5.20 29.35
N CYS A 71 -13.03 -6.44 29.19
CA CYS A 71 -11.94 -6.74 28.25
C CYS A 71 -12.36 -6.48 26.80
N VAL A 72 -13.54 -6.96 26.38
CA VAL A 72 -14.08 -6.71 25.04
C VAL A 72 -14.26 -5.20 24.81
N LEU A 73 -14.91 -4.51 25.74
CA LEU A 73 -15.14 -3.06 25.63
C LEU A 73 -13.83 -2.27 25.56
N ALA A 74 -12.82 -2.63 26.35
CA ALA A 74 -11.52 -1.96 26.33
C ALA A 74 -10.79 -2.15 24.98
N VAL A 75 -10.78 -3.37 24.45
CA VAL A 75 -10.16 -3.66 23.13
C VAL A 75 -10.92 -2.93 22.02
N THR A 76 -12.25 -2.98 22.03
CA THR A 76 -13.07 -2.25 21.04
C THR A 76 -12.86 -0.75 21.13
N ALA A 77 -12.85 -0.17 22.34
CA ALA A 77 -12.64 1.26 22.53
C ALA A 77 -11.25 1.69 22.04
N TYR A 78 -10.21 0.87 22.26
CA TYR A 78 -8.88 1.11 21.72
C TYR A 78 -8.89 1.13 20.18
N ILE A 79 -9.41 0.09 19.54
CA ILE A 79 -9.45 -0.02 18.06
C ILE A 79 -10.23 1.14 17.45
N VAL A 80 -11.41 1.45 18.01
CA VAL A 80 -12.22 2.58 17.51
C VAL A 80 -11.48 3.90 17.73
N GLY A 81 -10.91 4.11 18.91
CA GLY A 81 -10.18 5.32 19.25
C GLY A 81 -8.96 5.55 18.35
N SER A 82 -8.09 4.54 18.19
CA SER A 82 -6.91 4.62 17.34
C SER A 82 -7.29 4.83 15.88
N THR A 83 -8.32 4.13 15.37
CA THR A 83 -8.80 4.29 13.99
C THR A 83 -9.32 5.71 13.73
N VAL A 84 -10.13 6.25 14.64
CA VAL A 84 -10.67 7.62 14.50
C VAL A 84 -9.55 8.65 14.55
N LEU A 85 -8.59 8.48 15.46
CA LEU A 85 -7.42 9.37 15.56
C LEU A 85 -6.57 9.32 14.28
N LEU A 86 -6.28 8.14 13.77
CA LEU A 86 -5.53 7.94 12.53
C LEU A 86 -6.22 8.63 11.35
N ASN A 87 -7.53 8.43 11.20
CA ASN A 87 -8.30 9.06 10.12
C ASN A 87 -8.29 10.59 10.24
N ILE A 88 -8.52 11.15 11.43
CA ILE A 88 -8.52 12.62 11.61
C ILE A 88 -7.13 13.22 11.38
N ALA A 89 -6.07 12.51 11.76
CA ALA A 89 -4.70 12.98 11.63
C ALA A 89 -4.13 12.82 10.20
N SER A 90 -4.64 11.85 9.43
CA SER A 90 -4.22 11.62 8.04
C SER A 90 -4.53 12.82 7.14
N SER A 91 -3.70 13.06 6.12
CA SER A 91 -3.90 14.13 5.13
C SER A 91 -5.18 13.91 4.32
N THR A 92 -5.54 12.65 4.10
CA THR A 92 -6.75 12.23 3.37
C THR A 92 -8.02 12.23 4.22
N ARG A 93 -7.91 12.46 5.53
CA ARG A 93 -9.01 12.41 6.50
C ARG A 93 -9.77 11.08 6.54
N GLY A 94 -9.10 9.98 6.21
CA GLY A 94 -9.69 8.65 6.09
C GLY A 94 -8.97 7.78 5.06
N PRO A 95 -9.39 6.50 4.93
CA PRO A 95 -8.80 5.60 3.97
C PRO A 95 -9.12 6.00 2.53
N VAL A 96 -8.15 5.80 1.65
CA VAL A 96 -8.30 6.00 0.21
C VAL A 96 -8.04 4.72 -0.55
N HIS A 97 -8.38 4.73 -1.83
CA HIS A 97 -8.03 3.70 -2.80
C HIS A 97 -7.67 4.41 -4.10
N TRP A 98 -6.41 4.78 -4.27
CA TRP A 98 -5.96 5.48 -5.48
C TRP A 98 -5.13 4.57 -6.36
N HIS A 99 -5.25 4.77 -7.67
CA HIS A 99 -4.49 4.07 -8.70
C HIS A 99 -3.76 5.08 -9.59
N ALA A 100 -2.53 4.73 -9.96
CA ALA A 100 -1.81 5.36 -11.05
C ALA A 100 -1.11 4.25 -11.85
N ASP A 101 -1.25 4.27 -13.17
CA ASP A 101 -0.50 3.34 -14.02
C ASP A 101 0.89 3.90 -14.26
N TYR A 102 1.86 3.01 -14.44
CA TYR A 102 3.23 3.40 -14.75
C TYR A 102 3.88 2.50 -15.80
N GLU A 103 4.90 3.03 -16.47
CA GLU A 103 5.80 2.23 -17.28
C GLU A 103 7.24 2.67 -17.05
N ILE A 104 8.18 1.73 -17.09
CA ILE A 104 9.61 1.99 -16.98
C ILE A 104 10.28 1.57 -18.28
N TRP A 105 11.09 2.45 -18.84
CA TRP A 105 11.80 2.23 -20.10
C TRP A 105 13.31 2.45 -19.90
N ASP A 106 14.11 1.45 -20.27
CA ASP A 106 15.57 1.47 -20.19
C ASP A 106 16.16 1.35 -21.60
N CYS A 107 16.74 2.44 -22.10
CA CYS A 107 17.24 2.54 -23.47
C CYS A 107 16.22 2.09 -24.53
N GLY A 108 14.95 2.49 -24.36
CA GLY A 108 13.85 2.18 -25.26
C GLY A 108 13.29 0.76 -25.14
N GLN A 109 13.77 -0.05 -24.18
CA GLN A 109 13.17 -1.33 -23.83
C GLN A 109 12.33 -1.21 -22.58
N ARG A 110 11.10 -1.76 -22.59
CA ARG A 110 10.25 -1.79 -21.41
C ARG A 110 10.85 -2.71 -20.35
N VAL A 111 10.84 -2.24 -19.12
CA VAL A 111 11.28 -3.00 -17.94
C VAL A 111 10.10 -3.16 -16.99
N GLU A 112 9.84 -4.40 -16.62
CA GLU A 112 8.76 -4.76 -15.68
C GLU A 112 9.38 -5.08 -14.32
N LEU A 113 8.69 -4.67 -13.25
CA LEU A 113 9.09 -5.04 -11.88
C LEU A 113 8.98 -6.56 -11.71
N VAL A 114 9.65 -7.07 -10.68
CA VAL A 114 9.56 -8.49 -10.33
C VAL A 114 8.14 -8.83 -9.87
N ASP A 115 7.59 -9.92 -10.42
CA ASP A 115 6.28 -10.42 -9.99
C ASP A 115 6.28 -10.82 -8.50
N PRO A 116 5.16 -10.62 -7.78
CA PRO A 116 5.02 -11.11 -6.42
C PRO A 116 5.15 -12.63 -6.36
N THR A 117 5.84 -13.14 -5.32
CA THR A 117 6.04 -14.59 -5.12
C THR A 117 5.56 -15.05 -3.74
N GLY A 118 5.29 -16.36 -3.60
CA GLY A 118 4.90 -16.96 -2.33
C GLY A 118 3.41 -16.81 -2.00
N LEU A 119 3.10 -16.39 -0.77
CA LEU A 119 1.72 -16.23 -0.28
C LEU A 119 1.18 -14.80 -0.47
N SER A 120 2.05 -13.84 -0.80
CA SER A 120 1.67 -12.47 -1.11
C SER A 120 1.30 -12.38 -2.59
N ASN A 121 0.22 -11.65 -2.90
CA ASN A 121 -0.14 -11.28 -4.28
C ASN A 121 0.32 -9.86 -4.64
N ARG A 122 1.23 -9.27 -3.85
CA ARG A 122 1.74 -7.91 -4.03
C ARG A 122 3.22 -7.80 -3.73
N ILE A 123 3.88 -6.83 -4.39
CA ILE A 123 5.18 -6.28 -3.99
C ILE A 123 4.94 -4.91 -3.34
N GLY A 124 5.68 -4.58 -2.29
CA GLY A 124 5.43 -3.37 -1.50
C GLY A 124 4.74 -3.60 -0.16
N SER A 125 4.27 -2.50 0.42
CA SER A 125 3.62 -2.46 1.72
C SER A 125 2.13 -2.78 1.64
N SER A 126 1.43 -2.83 2.78
CA SER A 126 -0.03 -3.01 2.75
C SER A 126 -0.81 -1.83 2.21
N SER A 127 -0.24 -0.62 2.30
CA SER A 127 -0.89 0.63 1.92
C SER A 127 -0.35 1.22 0.63
N PHE A 128 0.77 0.70 0.12
CA PHE A 128 1.41 1.19 -1.09
C PHE A 128 2.15 0.05 -1.80
N HIS A 129 1.64 -0.39 -2.95
CA HIS A 129 2.05 -1.65 -3.58
C HIS A 129 1.64 -1.77 -5.05
N GLU A 130 2.03 -2.89 -5.68
CA GLU A 130 1.74 -3.28 -7.07
C GLU A 130 1.39 -4.79 -7.13
N HIS A 131 0.60 -5.19 -8.13
CA HIS A 131 -0.02 -6.52 -8.25
C HIS A 131 0.37 -7.36 -9.49
N ASN A 132 1.47 -7.04 -10.17
CA ASN A 132 1.80 -7.46 -11.55
C ASN A 132 0.78 -6.97 -12.60
N ASP A 133 0.39 -5.70 -12.51
CA ASP A 133 -0.57 -5.05 -13.38
C ASP A 133 -0.12 -3.64 -13.84
N ASP A 134 1.16 -3.30 -13.62
CA ASP A 134 1.77 -2.02 -14.00
C ASP A 134 1.06 -0.82 -13.36
N ARG A 135 0.52 -1.04 -12.15
CA ARG A 135 -0.28 -0.06 -11.42
C ARG A 135 0.21 0.11 -10.00
N ILE A 136 0.36 1.36 -9.61
CA ILE A 136 0.62 1.75 -8.23
C ILE A 136 -0.72 1.84 -7.49
N HIS A 137 -0.85 1.10 -6.39
CA HIS A 137 -2.01 1.09 -5.50
C HIS A 137 -1.70 1.82 -4.20
N VAL A 138 -2.48 2.86 -3.89
CA VAL A 138 -2.49 3.52 -2.57
C VAL A 138 -3.77 3.11 -1.84
N GLU A 139 -3.63 2.39 -0.72
CA GLU A 139 -4.75 1.87 0.05
C GLU A 139 -4.66 2.24 1.53
N GLY A 140 -5.76 2.73 2.10
CA GLY A 140 -5.80 3.15 3.50
C GLY A 140 -5.44 4.62 3.70
N PRO A 141 -5.24 5.07 4.95
CA PRO A 141 -5.03 6.49 5.24
C PRO A 141 -3.62 6.94 4.87
N VAL A 142 -3.51 8.06 4.14
CA VAL A 142 -2.22 8.66 3.79
C VAL A 142 -1.87 9.70 4.85
N MET A 143 -0.76 9.51 5.56
CA MET A 143 -0.40 10.36 6.69
C MET A 143 0.06 11.75 6.25
N SER A 144 0.88 11.82 5.22
CA SER A 144 1.27 13.05 4.55
C SER A 144 1.40 12.80 3.05
N PRO A 145 1.22 13.81 2.18
CA PRO A 145 1.28 13.63 0.72
C PRO A 145 2.55 12.94 0.24
N GLU A 146 3.67 13.15 0.93
CA GLU A 146 4.98 12.59 0.60
C GLU A 146 5.02 11.06 0.77
N ASN A 147 4.14 10.48 1.58
CA ASN A 147 3.99 9.02 1.72
C ASN A 147 3.32 8.36 0.51
N ALA A 148 2.88 9.14 -0.48
CA ALA A 148 2.26 8.64 -1.72
C ALA A 148 2.96 9.23 -2.95
N ASN A 149 4.27 9.49 -2.86
CA ASN A 149 5.08 9.92 -3.99
C ASN A 149 5.83 8.77 -4.68
N LEU A 150 6.38 9.03 -5.87
CA LEU A 150 7.09 8.01 -6.65
C LEU A 150 8.33 7.47 -5.93
N GLN A 151 9.10 8.31 -5.24
CA GLN A 151 10.27 7.86 -4.49
C GLN A 151 9.90 6.85 -3.41
N GLU A 152 8.83 7.12 -2.65
CA GLU A 152 8.32 6.21 -1.62
C GLU A 152 7.82 4.91 -2.26
N PHE A 153 7.15 4.97 -3.42
CA PHE A 153 6.70 3.78 -4.14
C PHE A 153 7.88 2.86 -4.46
N PHE A 154 8.92 3.40 -5.08
CA PHE A 154 10.11 2.62 -5.41
C PHE A 154 10.81 2.09 -4.15
N SER A 155 10.85 2.87 -3.07
CA SER A 155 11.40 2.42 -1.79
C SER A 155 10.66 1.22 -1.20
N VAL A 156 9.32 1.18 -1.26
CA VAL A 156 8.55 0.07 -0.67
C VAL A 156 8.63 -1.20 -1.51
N VAL A 157 8.86 -1.10 -2.82
CA VAL A 157 9.06 -2.26 -3.72
C VAL A 157 10.53 -2.70 -3.82
N ASP A 158 11.34 -2.46 -2.78
CA ASP A 158 12.76 -2.80 -2.70
C ASP A 158 13.65 -2.15 -3.80
N GLY A 159 13.20 -1.02 -4.34
CA GLY A 159 13.93 -0.16 -5.27
C GLY A 159 14.36 1.17 -4.66
N GLU A 160 14.90 2.04 -5.49
CA GLU A 160 15.26 3.42 -5.16
C GLU A 160 15.01 4.30 -6.37
N LEU A 161 14.43 5.49 -6.16
CA LEU A 161 14.26 6.50 -7.19
C LEU A 161 14.75 7.85 -6.67
N SER A 162 15.56 8.52 -7.47
CA SER A 162 16.02 9.90 -7.24
C SER A 162 15.99 10.68 -8.55
N GLN A 163 16.38 11.96 -8.53
CA GLN A 163 16.46 12.78 -9.74
C GLN A 163 17.51 12.29 -10.74
N ASP A 164 18.53 11.59 -10.27
CA ASP A 164 19.69 11.23 -11.10
C ASP A 164 19.87 9.72 -11.27
N ALA A 165 19.12 8.90 -10.55
CA ALA A 165 19.31 7.46 -10.55
C ALA A 165 18.03 6.69 -10.19
N ILE A 166 17.93 5.50 -10.75
CA ILE A 166 16.88 4.52 -10.48
C ILE A 166 17.52 3.15 -10.23
N ARG A 167 17.00 2.43 -9.24
CA ARG A 167 17.33 1.04 -8.92
C ARG A 167 16.02 0.29 -8.71
N ILE A 168 15.79 -0.78 -9.45
CA ILE A 168 14.54 -1.55 -9.34
C ILE A 168 14.80 -3.06 -9.42
N PRO A 169 14.05 -3.87 -8.65
CA PRO A 169 14.02 -5.31 -8.88
C PRO A 169 13.13 -5.61 -10.09
N ALA A 170 13.75 -5.94 -11.22
CA ALA A 170 13.04 -6.32 -12.45
C ALA A 170 13.00 -7.86 -12.62
N GLN A 171 12.13 -8.36 -13.51
CA GLN A 171 12.03 -9.82 -13.79
C GLN A 171 13.38 -10.49 -14.17
N GLY A 172 14.32 -9.72 -14.74
CA GLY A 172 15.67 -10.19 -15.12
C GLY A 172 16.76 -10.01 -14.07
N GLY A 173 16.42 -9.48 -12.89
CA GLY A 173 17.37 -9.08 -11.85
C GLY A 173 17.33 -7.57 -11.57
N MET A 174 18.26 -7.11 -10.73
CA MET A 174 18.34 -5.69 -10.40
C MET A 174 18.75 -4.87 -11.62
N VAL A 175 17.95 -3.85 -11.96
CA VAL A 175 18.29 -2.82 -12.95
C VAL A 175 18.70 -1.57 -12.18
N GLU A 176 19.89 -1.05 -12.49
CA GLU A 176 20.44 0.15 -11.90
C GLU A 176 20.89 1.09 -13.02
N ARG A 177 20.39 2.33 -13.00
CA ARG A 177 20.75 3.37 -13.96
C ARG A 177 21.04 4.68 -13.24
N ALA A 178 22.01 5.41 -13.77
CA ALA A 178 22.37 6.75 -13.30
C ALA A 178 22.66 7.67 -14.48
N ASN A 179 22.35 8.96 -14.33
CA ASN A 179 22.59 9.99 -15.32
C ASN A 179 24.04 9.97 -15.82
N GLY A 180 24.21 10.09 -17.14
CA GLY A 180 25.52 10.06 -17.79
C GLY A 180 26.03 8.66 -18.14
N GLN A 181 25.32 7.59 -17.77
CA GLN A 181 25.53 6.28 -18.42
C GLN A 181 25.01 6.31 -19.86
N ASP A 182 25.55 5.44 -20.71
CA ASP A 182 25.23 5.44 -22.13
C ASP A 182 24.06 4.50 -22.48
N CYS A 183 23.18 4.96 -23.38
CA CYS A 183 22.28 4.13 -24.17
C CYS A 183 22.77 4.15 -25.63
N ASP A 184 23.20 3.01 -26.17
CA ASP A 184 23.67 2.87 -27.56
C ASP A 184 24.76 3.89 -27.98
N GLY A 185 25.66 4.22 -27.05
CA GLY A 185 26.76 5.16 -27.28
C GLY A 185 26.34 6.64 -27.25
N GLN A 186 25.13 6.95 -26.74
CA GLN A 186 24.70 8.30 -26.40
C GLN A 186 24.50 8.43 -24.89
N PRO A 187 24.93 9.53 -24.26
CA PRO A 187 24.63 9.80 -22.86
C PRO A 187 23.12 9.82 -22.62
N ALA A 188 22.68 9.12 -21.59
CA ALA A 188 21.30 9.03 -21.18
C ALA A 188 21.05 9.69 -19.82
N VAL A 189 19.82 10.14 -19.64
CA VAL A 189 19.31 10.73 -18.41
C VAL A 189 18.03 10.04 -17.99
N LEU A 190 17.82 9.98 -16.69
CA LEU A 190 16.56 9.62 -16.06
C LEU A 190 15.61 10.81 -16.15
N GLN A 191 14.42 10.56 -16.64
CA GLN A 191 13.37 11.55 -16.83
C GLN A 191 12.00 10.90 -16.69
N ALA A 192 11.01 11.65 -16.24
CA ALA A 192 9.66 11.16 -16.14
C ALA A 192 8.65 12.09 -16.82
N PHE A 193 7.59 11.50 -17.35
CA PHE A 193 6.51 12.17 -18.02
C PHE A 193 5.19 11.78 -17.38
N LEU A 194 4.38 12.78 -17.08
CA LEU A 194 3.04 12.59 -16.58
C LEU A 194 2.04 12.78 -17.72
N LEU A 195 1.16 11.80 -17.89
CA LEU A 195 -0.06 11.90 -18.66
C LEU A 195 -1.24 11.92 -17.69
N ARG A 196 -2.03 13.00 -17.73
CA ARG A 196 -3.13 13.23 -16.79
C ARG A 196 -4.37 13.73 -17.51
N VAL A 197 -5.54 13.27 -17.06
CA VAL A 197 -6.84 13.81 -17.44
C VAL A 197 -7.09 15.17 -16.78
N LEU A 198 -7.43 16.17 -17.58
CA LEU A 198 -7.69 17.56 -17.18
C LEU A 198 -9.10 17.79 -16.66
N ASN A 199 -10.05 16.92 -17.04
CA ASN A 199 -11.45 16.92 -16.64
C ASN A 199 -11.84 15.57 -16.00
N PRO A 200 -11.24 15.21 -14.85
CA PRO A 200 -11.42 13.88 -14.25
C PRO A 200 -12.86 13.59 -13.80
N ASP A 201 -13.65 14.63 -13.53
CA ASP A 201 -15.04 14.50 -13.06
C ASP A 201 -16.04 14.17 -14.19
N ASP A 202 -15.63 14.31 -15.46
CA ASP A 202 -16.48 13.99 -16.60
C ASP A 202 -16.61 12.47 -16.76
N ARG A 203 -17.76 12.00 -17.26
CA ARG A 203 -18.00 10.56 -17.46
C ARG A 203 -17.51 10.03 -18.80
N ASN A 204 -17.24 10.93 -19.75
CA ASN A 204 -16.79 10.62 -21.09
C ASN A 204 -16.13 11.85 -21.73
N GLY A 205 -15.35 11.62 -22.78
CA GLY A 205 -14.66 12.71 -23.47
C GLY A 205 -13.54 13.32 -22.63
N TRP A 206 -12.82 12.47 -21.88
CA TRP A 206 -11.67 12.90 -21.09
C TRP A 206 -10.64 13.57 -22.00
N LEU A 207 -10.21 14.76 -21.61
CA LEU A 207 -9.13 15.51 -22.21
C LEU A 207 -7.88 15.23 -21.39
N TYR A 208 -6.83 14.71 -22.01
CA TYR A 208 -5.55 14.52 -21.34
C TYR A 208 -4.46 15.40 -21.94
N SER A 209 -3.46 15.69 -21.10
CA SER A 209 -2.23 16.36 -21.51
C SER A 209 -1.02 15.63 -20.96
N GLN A 210 0.08 15.72 -21.69
CA GLN A 210 1.38 15.27 -21.23
C GLN A 210 2.23 16.43 -20.72
N GLN A 211 2.98 16.21 -19.64
CA GLN A 211 4.03 17.12 -19.16
C GLN A 211 5.28 16.33 -18.74
N LYS A 212 6.46 16.89 -18.99
CA LYS A 212 7.71 16.43 -18.35
C LYS A 212 7.70 16.88 -16.89
N LEU A 213 8.06 16.00 -15.97
CA LEU A 213 8.14 16.30 -14.55
C LEU A 213 9.56 16.77 -14.19
N ASP A 214 9.68 17.95 -13.59
CA ASP A 214 10.97 18.50 -13.14
C ASP A 214 11.45 17.84 -11.84
N ASP A 215 10.56 17.59 -10.89
CA ASP A 215 10.84 16.90 -9.63
C ASP A 215 10.02 15.61 -9.53
N PHE A 216 10.33 14.65 -10.42
CA PHE A 216 9.52 13.44 -10.54
C PHE A 216 9.60 12.52 -9.31
N ALA A 217 10.73 12.44 -8.61
CA ALA A 217 10.85 11.60 -7.41
C ALA A 217 9.84 12.01 -6.32
N GLN A 218 9.59 13.32 -6.17
CA GLN A 218 8.64 13.87 -5.19
C GLN A 218 7.21 13.97 -5.72
N TYR A 219 6.95 13.49 -6.93
CA TYR A 219 5.62 13.56 -7.52
C TYR A 219 4.61 12.72 -6.75
N VAL A 220 3.55 13.36 -6.24
CA VAL A 220 2.43 12.72 -5.52
C VAL A 220 1.33 12.34 -6.51
N LEU A 221 0.87 11.09 -6.42
CA LEU A 221 -0.15 10.53 -7.30
C LEU A 221 -1.50 11.26 -7.19
N ALA A 222 -2.24 11.33 -8.30
CA ALA A 222 -3.60 11.84 -8.31
C ALA A 222 -4.52 10.97 -7.46
N PRO A 223 -5.47 11.58 -6.73
CA PRO A 223 -6.39 10.86 -5.85
C PRO A 223 -7.57 10.25 -6.62
N GLN A 224 -7.31 9.32 -7.53
CA GLN A 224 -8.32 8.71 -8.42
C GLN A 224 -8.37 7.19 -8.26
N GLU A 225 -9.57 6.61 -8.19
CA GLU A 225 -9.77 5.15 -8.00
C GLU A 225 -9.66 4.34 -9.29
N GLN A 226 -9.60 4.99 -10.45
CA GLN A 226 -9.57 4.37 -11.77
C GLN A 226 -8.53 5.06 -12.63
N VAL A 227 -7.92 4.32 -13.56
CA VAL A 227 -6.97 4.85 -14.53
C VAL A 227 -7.46 4.51 -15.95
N PRO A 228 -7.71 5.54 -16.80
CA PRO A 228 -8.00 6.94 -16.44
C PRO A 228 -9.25 7.08 -15.52
N PRO A 229 -9.47 8.22 -14.84
CA PRO A 229 -8.77 9.50 -14.95
C PRO A 229 -7.52 9.65 -14.07
N GLY A 230 -7.14 8.62 -13.32
CA GLY A 230 -5.87 8.55 -12.60
C GLY A 230 -4.66 8.72 -13.51
N ASP A 231 -3.50 8.90 -12.92
CA ASP A 231 -2.30 9.26 -13.65
C ASP A 231 -1.75 8.08 -14.48
N CYS A 232 -1.13 8.40 -15.61
CA CYS A 232 -0.21 7.52 -16.31
C CYS A 232 1.20 8.14 -16.25
N ILE A 233 2.15 7.40 -15.69
CA ILE A 233 3.50 7.89 -15.40
C ILE A 233 4.51 7.09 -16.20
N ILE A 234 5.22 7.75 -17.11
CA ILE A 234 6.28 7.11 -17.89
C ILE A 234 7.62 7.53 -17.33
N ILE A 235 8.42 6.57 -16.86
CA ILE A 235 9.79 6.80 -16.39
C ILE A 235 10.73 6.24 -17.44
N GLU A 236 11.67 7.05 -17.91
CA GLU A 236 12.60 6.66 -18.96
C GLU A 236 14.03 6.96 -18.58
N PHE A 237 14.91 5.99 -18.83
CA PHE A 237 16.34 6.18 -18.93
C PHE A 237 16.75 6.16 -20.41
N GLY A 238 17.12 7.31 -20.96
CA GLY A 238 17.41 7.45 -22.38
C GLY A 238 17.86 8.86 -22.77
N PRO A 239 17.99 9.16 -24.08
CA PRO A 239 18.34 10.50 -24.55
C PRO A 239 17.38 11.56 -24.00
N GLU A 240 17.91 12.70 -23.59
CA GLU A 240 17.09 13.78 -23.03
C GLU A 240 16.04 14.25 -24.05
N LYS A 241 14.77 14.30 -23.63
CA LYS A 241 13.68 14.78 -24.46
C LYS A 241 12.64 15.56 -23.64
N GLY A 242 11.80 16.31 -24.35
CA GLY A 242 10.74 17.12 -23.73
C GLY A 242 9.38 16.41 -23.64
N ARG A 243 9.22 15.28 -24.34
CA ARG A 243 7.99 14.48 -24.39
C ARG A 243 8.31 13.01 -24.60
N THR A 244 7.45 12.13 -24.11
CA THR A 244 7.41 10.70 -24.40
C THR A 244 6.41 10.37 -25.52
N GLU A 245 6.74 9.34 -26.28
CA GLU A 245 5.90 8.62 -27.22
C GLU A 245 5.13 7.46 -26.57
N HIS A 246 5.49 7.06 -25.35
CA HIS A 246 4.87 5.96 -24.62
C HIS A 246 3.55 6.39 -23.98
N LEU A 247 2.69 5.41 -23.74
CA LEU A 247 1.35 5.58 -23.20
C LEU A 247 0.95 4.30 -22.48
N CYS A 248 0.65 4.41 -21.18
CA CYS A 248 0.22 3.28 -20.36
C CYS A 248 -0.99 2.57 -20.99
N GLU A 249 -1.07 1.26 -20.77
CA GLU A 249 -2.04 0.39 -21.44
C GLU A 249 -3.48 0.89 -21.30
N THR A 250 -3.91 1.30 -20.11
CA THR A 250 -5.29 1.77 -19.89
C THR A 250 -5.60 3.07 -20.64
N TYR A 251 -4.65 4.00 -20.69
CA TYR A 251 -4.77 5.23 -21.48
C TYR A 251 -4.84 4.89 -22.98
N ARG A 252 -4.03 3.94 -23.45
CA ARG A 252 -4.06 3.46 -24.83
C ARG A 252 -5.43 2.85 -25.18
N VAL A 253 -5.95 1.96 -24.34
CA VAL A 253 -7.27 1.36 -24.51
C VAL A 253 -8.39 2.41 -24.49
N ALA A 254 -8.36 3.37 -23.56
CA ALA A 254 -9.35 4.45 -23.48
C ALA A 254 -9.32 5.34 -24.74
N LYS A 255 -8.13 5.59 -25.29
CA LYS A 255 -7.96 6.33 -26.55
C LYS A 255 -8.51 5.55 -27.74
N GLU A 256 -8.24 4.25 -27.83
CA GLU A 256 -8.78 3.37 -28.88
C GLU A 256 -10.31 3.28 -28.84
N ARG A 257 -10.92 3.39 -27.65
CA ARG A 257 -12.38 3.47 -27.47
C ARG A 257 -12.99 4.83 -27.78
N GLY A 258 -12.16 5.86 -28.02
CA GLY A 258 -12.63 7.23 -28.23
C GLY A 258 -13.09 7.95 -26.95
N GLU A 259 -12.77 7.40 -25.78
CA GLU A 259 -13.10 7.97 -24.47
C GLU A 259 -12.09 9.06 -24.06
N LEU A 260 -10.84 8.92 -24.53
CA LEU A 260 -9.70 9.77 -24.22
C LEU A 260 -9.26 10.59 -25.45
N ASN A 261 -9.20 11.91 -25.29
CA ASN A 261 -8.92 12.90 -26.33
C ASN A 261 -7.79 13.84 -25.89
N GLY A 262 -7.01 14.38 -26.83
CA GLY A 262 -5.86 15.23 -26.52
C GLY A 262 -4.52 14.55 -26.82
N GLY A 263 -3.45 15.07 -26.22
CA GLY A 263 -2.08 14.64 -26.49
C GLY A 263 -1.00 15.64 -26.10
#